data_AF-A0A1G2FYY6-F1
#
_entry.id   AF-A0A1G2FYY6-F1
#
_cell.length_a   1.000
_cell.length_b   1.000
_cell.length_c   1.000
_cell.angle_alpha   90.00
_cell.angle_beta   90.00
_cell.angle_gamma   90.00
#
_symmetry.space_group_name_H-M   'P 1'
#
loop_
_entity.id
_entity.type
_entity.pdbx_description
1 polymer ?
#
loop_
_entity_poly.entity_id
_entity_poly.type
_entity_poly.pdbx_seq_one_letter_code
_entity_poly.pdbx_strand_id
1 'polypeptide(L)'
;MFIGAALYWGEGQKVFTDKRGSYPHLCFSNSDPQILLVFLQFLERLLHVSRRQVRAEIHIQPNLSALQSLSYWHKVTGIPRERLRIYKVISRSSNHKRPKNILPYGTMHIRVNGRKEFFKVKGIIDGIAMTYNITL
;
A
#
# COMPACT_ATOMS: atom_id res chain seq x y z
N MET A 1 16.73 3.30 5.56
CA MET A 1 16.12 2.00 5.20
C MET A 1 14.92 1.65 6.10
N PHE A 2 15.02 1.87 7.42
CA PHE A 2 13.93 1.66 8.38
C PHE A 2 12.65 2.46 8.12
N ILE A 3 12.71 3.57 7.38
CA ILE A 3 11.54 4.40 7.05
C ILE A 3 10.42 3.57 6.41
N GLY A 4 10.72 2.66 5.49
CA GLY A 4 9.67 1.82 4.88
C GLY A 4 9.02 0.85 5.87
N ALA A 5 9.79 0.34 6.83
CA ALA A 5 9.25 -0.49 7.92
C ALA A 5 8.43 0.35 8.90
N ALA A 6 8.86 1.57 9.23
CA ALA A 6 8.12 2.49 10.08
C ALA A 6 6.80 2.95 9.43
N LEU A 7 6.83 3.26 8.13
CA LEU A 7 5.62 3.54 7.34
C LEU A 7 4.67 2.34 7.39
N TYR A 8 5.18 1.12 7.17
CA TYR A 8 4.35 -0.08 7.28
C TYR A 8 3.83 -0.32 8.70
N TRP A 9 4.59 0.03 9.73
CA TRP A 9 4.16 -0.10 11.11
C TRP A 9 2.97 0.83 11.42
N GLY A 10 2.98 2.06 10.88
CA GLY A 10 1.90 3.04 11.05
C GLY A 10 0.69 2.80 10.14
N GLU A 11 0.89 2.60 8.85
CA GLU A 11 -0.16 2.60 7.81
C GLU A 11 -0.38 1.23 7.15
N GLY A 12 0.47 0.23 7.46
CA GLY A 12 0.38 -1.10 6.89
C GLY A 12 -0.80 -1.89 7.43
N GLN A 13 -1.44 -2.68 6.57
CA GLN A 13 -2.56 -3.52 6.97
C GLN A 13 -2.07 -4.78 7.68
N LYS A 14 -2.57 -4.99 8.90
CA LYS A 14 -2.31 -6.18 9.72
C LYS A 14 -3.28 -7.30 9.33
N VAL A 15 -3.08 -7.91 8.17
CA VAL A 15 -3.88 -9.07 7.75
C VAL A 15 -3.17 -10.34 8.20
N PHE A 16 -3.45 -10.80 9.42
CA PHE A 16 -2.82 -12.00 9.98
C PHE A 16 -3.51 -13.30 9.57
N THR A 17 -4.82 -13.28 9.33
CA THR A 17 -5.60 -14.38 8.76
C THR A 17 -7.03 -13.87 8.55
N ASP A 18 -7.62 -14.07 7.38
CA ASP A 18 -9.09 -14.02 7.29
C ASP A 18 -9.62 -15.38 7.78
N LYS A 19 -10.81 -15.41 8.39
CA LYS A 19 -11.55 -16.62 8.79
C LYS A 19 -11.72 -17.64 7.64
N ARG A 20 -11.40 -17.23 6.40
CA ARG A 20 -11.41 -18.01 5.16
C ARG A 20 -10.05 -18.64 4.78
N GLY A 21 -9.06 -18.67 5.67
CA GLY A 21 -7.77 -19.35 5.42
C GLY A 21 -6.79 -18.57 4.52
N SER A 22 -6.94 -17.24 4.42
CA SER A 22 -5.98 -16.42 3.66
C SER A 22 -4.66 -16.24 4.41
N TYR A 23 -3.55 -16.54 3.72
CA TYR A 23 -2.20 -16.30 4.22
C TYR A 23 -1.90 -14.80 4.38
N PRO A 24 -1.09 -14.43 5.39
CA PRO A 24 -0.71 -13.04 5.59
C PRO A 24 0.09 -12.54 4.40
N HIS A 25 -0.20 -11.31 4.01
CA HIS A 25 0.43 -10.66 2.88
C HIS A 25 0.66 -9.19 3.22
N LEU A 26 1.65 -8.61 2.57
CA LEU A 26 2.04 -7.24 2.81
C LEU A 26 1.13 -6.32 2.01
N CYS A 27 0.35 -5.51 2.73
CA CYS A 27 -0.55 -4.51 2.17
C CYS A 27 -0.24 -3.13 2.76
N PHE A 28 -0.05 -2.14 1.90
CA PHE A 28 0.25 -0.77 2.28
C PHE A 28 -0.55 0.18 1.41
N SER A 29 -1.27 1.13 2.01
CA SER A 29 -2.11 2.06 1.26
C SER A 29 -1.83 3.50 1.60
N ASN A 30 -1.76 4.34 0.59
CA ASN A 30 -1.68 5.78 0.76
C ASN A 30 -2.18 6.51 -0.49
N SER A 31 -2.49 7.79 -0.35
CA SER A 31 -2.84 8.67 -1.48
C SER A 31 -1.69 9.59 -1.88
N ASP A 32 -0.69 9.76 -1.01
CA ASP A 32 0.51 10.54 -1.30
C ASP A 32 1.49 9.73 -2.18
N PRO A 33 1.83 10.22 -3.37
CA PRO A 33 2.72 9.52 -4.28
C PRO A 33 4.16 9.38 -3.76
N GLN A 34 4.67 10.35 -2.99
CA GLN A 34 6.02 10.31 -2.44
C GLN A 34 6.12 9.23 -1.37
N ILE A 35 5.12 9.11 -0.49
CA ILE A 35 5.06 8.04 0.52
C ILE A 35 5.05 6.66 -0.16
N LEU A 36 4.24 6.48 -1.21
CA LEU A 36 4.20 5.23 -1.96
C LEU A 36 5.53 4.92 -2.65
N LEU A 37 6.19 5.92 -3.22
CA LEU A 37 7.50 5.75 -3.86
C LEU A 37 8.58 5.34 -2.87
N VAL A 38 8.62 5.97 -1.69
CA VAL A 38 9.54 5.57 -0.60
C VAL A 38 9.28 4.12 -0.19
N PHE A 39 8.01 3.74 -0.05
CA PHE A 39 7.65 2.37 0.31
C PHE A 39 8.05 1.36 -0.78
N LEU A 40 7.79 1.65 -2.05
CA LEU A 40 8.20 0.78 -3.14
C LEU A 40 9.72 0.67 -3.26
N GLN A 41 10.47 1.75 -3.01
CA GLN A 41 11.93 1.70 -2.98
C GLN A 41 12.45 0.83 -1.83
N PHE A 42 11.78 0.85 -0.68
CA PHE A 42 12.08 -0.03 0.44
C PHE A 42 11.86 -1.50 0.07
N LEU A 43 10.73 -1.83 -0.55
CA LEU A 43 10.45 -3.18 -1.05
C LEU A 43 11.52 -3.67 -2.03
N GLU A 44 11.92 -2.81 -2.96
CA GLU A 44 12.89 -3.12 -4.00
C GLU A 44 14.31 -3.30 -3.44
N ARG A 45 14.77 -2.39 -2.58
CA ARG A 45 16.16 -2.42 -2.07
C ARG A 45 16.39 -3.44 -0.96
N LEU A 46 15.42 -3.61 -0.06
CA LEU A 46 15.59 -4.46 1.13
C LEU A 46 14.95 -5.84 0.97
N LEU A 47 13.81 -5.92 0.30
CA LEU A 47 13.09 -7.18 0.12
C LEU A 47 13.31 -7.79 -1.27
N HIS A 48 14.02 -7.10 -2.17
CA HIS A 48 14.25 -7.51 -3.56
C HIS A 48 12.94 -7.78 -4.31
N VAL A 49 11.89 -7.02 -3.98
CA VAL A 49 10.58 -7.11 -4.65
C VAL A 49 10.53 -6.06 -5.76
N SER A 50 10.57 -6.51 -7.00
CA SER A 50 10.47 -5.64 -8.17
C SER A 50 9.04 -5.10 -8.38
N ARG A 51 8.92 -4.01 -9.14
CA ARG A 51 7.61 -3.41 -9.52
C ARG A 51 6.67 -4.40 -10.22
N ARG A 52 7.21 -5.39 -10.93
CA ARG A 52 6.43 -6.44 -11.62
C ARG A 52 5.83 -7.47 -10.65
N GLN A 53 6.42 -7.65 -9.48
CA GLN A 53 5.90 -8.55 -8.44
C GLN A 53 4.82 -7.87 -7.58
N VAL A 54 4.80 -6.55 -7.57
CA VAL A 54 3.77 -5.76 -6.90
C VAL A 54 2.45 -5.81 -7.69
N ARG A 55 1.34 -5.97 -6.97
CA ARG A 55 0.00 -5.68 -7.46
C ARG A 55 -0.50 -4.43 -6.75
N ALA A 56 -1.36 -3.65 -7.39
CA ALA A 56 -1.99 -2.53 -6.69
C ALA A 56 -3.45 -2.35 -7.09
N GLU A 57 -4.23 -1.94 -6.11
CA GLU A 57 -5.62 -1.60 -6.25
C GLU A 57 -5.76 -0.09 -6.05
N ILE A 58 -6.48 0.58 -6.93
CA ILE A 58 -6.66 2.02 -6.91
C ILE A 58 -8.13 2.28 -6.61
N HIS A 59 -8.40 2.83 -5.44
CA HIS A 59 -9.73 3.14 -4.96
C HIS A 59 -10.06 4.59 -5.32
N ILE A 60 -11.04 4.76 -6.21
CA ILE A 60 -11.46 6.08 -6.71
C ILE A 60 -12.91 6.35 -6.33
N GLN A 61 -13.26 7.63 -6.19
CA GLN A 61 -14.66 8.04 -6.09
C GLN A 61 -15.37 7.80 -7.43
N PRO A 62 -16.70 7.55 -7.44
CA PRO A 62 -17.42 7.19 -8.68
C PRO A 62 -17.34 8.21 -9.82
N ASN A 63 -17.14 9.49 -9.48
CA ASN A 63 -17.05 10.63 -10.39
C ASN A 63 -15.65 10.80 -11.03
N LEU A 64 -14.64 10.05 -10.59
CA LEU A 64 -13.28 10.13 -11.14
C LEU A 64 -13.10 9.18 -12.33
N SER A 65 -12.20 9.57 -13.24
CA SER A 65 -11.88 8.77 -14.42
C SER A 65 -10.91 7.63 -14.07
N ALA A 66 -11.36 6.39 -14.26
CA ALA A 66 -10.54 5.19 -14.05
C ALA A 66 -9.28 5.20 -14.93
N LEU A 67 -9.40 5.65 -16.18
CA LEU A 67 -8.27 5.71 -17.12
C LEU A 67 -7.23 6.75 -16.71
N GLN A 68 -7.66 7.90 -16.19
CA GLN A 68 -6.75 8.94 -15.69
C GLN A 68 -6.01 8.45 -14.45
N SER A 69 -6.72 7.86 -13.48
CA SER A 69 -6.10 7.28 -12.28
C SER A 69 -5.11 6.16 -12.62
N LEU A 70 -5.48 5.22 -13.50
CA LEU A 70 -4.56 4.17 -13.96
C LEU A 70 -3.30 4.75 -14.62
N SER A 71 -3.47 5.72 -15.51
CA SER A 71 -2.35 6.33 -16.23
C SER A 71 -1.42 7.09 -15.29
N TYR A 72 -1.99 7.86 -14.35
CA TYR A 72 -1.23 8.58 -13.33
C TYR A 72 -0.42 7.62 -12.47
N TRP A 73 -1.08 6.62 -11.88
CA TRP A 73 -0.43 5.71 -10.95
C TRP A 73 0.61 4.80 -11.60
N HIS A 74 0.37 4.37 -12.85
CA HIS A 74 1.38 3.68 -13.64
C HIS A 74 2.62 4.56 -13.85
N LYS A 75 2.43 5.81 -14.30
CA LYS A 75 3.52 6.77 -14.54
C LYS A 75 4.33 7.05 -13.26
N VAL A 76 3.65 7.25 -12.13
CA VAL A 76 4.29 7.55 -10.85
C VAL A 76 5.05 6.35 -10.31
N THR A 77 4.43 5.18 -10.24
CA THR A 77 4.97 4.04 -9.48
C THR A 77 5.85 3.10 -10.29
N GLY A 78 5.74 3.13 -11.62
CA GLY A 78 6.36 2.16 -12.53
C GLY A 78 5.75 0.76 -12.45
N ILE A 79 4.65 0.56 -11.71
CA ILE A 79 3.94 -0.72 -11.65
C ILE A 79 3.26 -0.95 -13.02
N PRO A 80 3.45 -2.10 -13.67
CA PRO A 80 2.83 -2.37 -14.97
C PRO A 80 1.30 -2.29 -14.90
N ARG A 81 0.67 -1.76 -15.96
CA ARG A 81 -0.78 -1.50 -15.99
C ARG A 81 -1.60 -2.75 -15.73
N GLU A 82 -1.16 -3.91 -16.23
CA GLU A 82 -1.80 -5.22 -16.03
C GLU A 82 -1.77 -5.71 -14.58
N ARG A 83 -0.96 -5.07 -13.71
CA ARG A 83 -0.90 -5.32 -12.27
C ARG A 83 -1.71 -4.31 -11.46
N LEU A 84 -2.31 -3.32 -12.11
CA LEU A 84 -3.17 -2.31 -11.50
C LEU A 84 -4.65 -2.69 -11.69
N ARG A 85 -5.45 -2.52 -10.64
CA ARG A 85 -6.91 -2.68 -10.68
C ARG A 85 -7.58 -1.42 -10.16
N ILE A 86 -8.71 -1.04 -10.73
CA ILE A 86 -9.51 0.09 -10.25
C ILE A 86 -10.75 -0.43 -9.55
N TYR A 87 -11.05 0.17 -8.40
CA TYR A 87 -12.31 -0.02 -7.69
C TYR A 87 -12.97 1.34 -7.47
N LYS A 88 -14.24 1.44 -7.83
CA LYS A 88 -15.06 2.62 -7.50
C LYS A 88 -15.64 2.41 -6.11
N VAL A 89 -15.27 3.27 -5.17
CA VAL A 89 -15.66 3.15 -3.76
C VAL A 89 -16.50 4.35 -3.35
N ILE A 90 -17.66 4.08 -2.78
CA ILE A 90 -18.49 5.08 -2.12
C ILE A 90 -18.11 5.10 -0.65
N SER A 91 -17.37 6.11 -0.23
CA SER A 91 -17.09 6.30 1.19
C SER A 91 -18.34 6.83 1.88
N ARG A 92 -19.02 5.96 2.66
CA ARG A 92 -20.18 6.34 3.48
C ARG A 92 -19.80 7.40 4.52
N SER A 93 -18.56 7.35 5.04
CA SER A 93 -18.06 8.26 6.07
C SER A 93 -17.68 9.64 5.53
N SER A 94 -17.28 9.75 4.26
CA SER A 94 -16.97 11.04 3.62
C SER A 94 -18.13 11.58 2.78
N ASN A 95 -19.25 10.86 2.71
CA ASN A 95 -20.41 11.28 1.92
C ASN A 95 -20.88 12.65 2.43
N HIS A 96 -20.81 13.66 1.56
CA HIS A 96 -21.13 15.08 1.86
C HIS A 96 -20.24 15.79 2.90
N LYS A 97 -19.20 15.15 3.46
CA LYS A 97 -18.35 15.76 4.51
C LYS A 97 -17.03 16.35 4.01
N ARG A 98 -16.61 16.01 2.79
CA ARG A 98 -15.33 16.44 2.22
C ARG A 98 -15.52 16.97 0.80
N PRO A 99 -14.76 17.99 0.38
CA PRO A 99 -14.72 18.42 -1.01
C PRO A 99 -14.60 17.25 -1.98
N LYS A 100 -15.44 17.26 -3.03
CA LYS A 100 -15.30 16.33 -4.15
C LYS A 100 -14.00 16.70 -4.86
N ASN A 101 -13.08 15.75 -5.06
CA ASN A 101 -11.76 15.89 -5.71
C ASN A 101 -10.51 16.17 -4.85
N ILE A 102 -10.53 15.98 -3.52
CA ILE A 102 -9.28 16.04 -2.72
C ILE A 102 -8.23 15.01 -3.21
N LEU A 103 -8.71 13.87 -3.68
CA LEU A 103 -7.89 12.77 -4.19
C LEU A 103 -8.17 12.56 -5.68
N PRO A 104 -7.63 13.42 -6.57
CA PRO A 104 -7.99 13.42 -8.00
C PRO A 104 -7.66 12.10 -8.71
N TYR A 105 -6.74 11.31 -8.16
CA TYR A 105 -6.35 10.00 -8.67
C TYR A 105 -6.72 8.84 -7.76
N GLY A 106 -7.43 9.11 -6.65
CA GLY A 106 -7.79 8.12 -5.63
C GLY A 106 -6.64 7.72 -4.70
N THR A 107 -6.86 6.64 -3.96
CA THR A 107 -5.89 6.05 -3.04
C THR A 107 -5.35 4.75 -3.64
N MET A 108 -4.04 4.55 -3.57
CA MET A 108 -3.43 3.29 -4.00
C MET A 108 -3.22 2.36 -2.81
N HIS A 109 -3.55 1.08 -3.01
CA HIS A 109 -3.31 -0.03 -2.11
C HIS A 109 -2.30 -0.96 -2.78
N ILE A 110 -1.04 -0.88 -2.34
CA ILE A 110 0.05 -1.77 -2.75
C ILE A 110 -0.13 -3.11 -2.06
N ARG A 111 -0.01 -4.19 -2.83
CA ARG A 111 -0.06 -5.57 -2.34
C ARG A 111 1.11 -6.38 -2.88
N VAL A 112 1.84 -7.01 -1.96
CA VAL A 112 2.87 -8.00 -2.29
C VAL A 112 2.37 -9.37 -1.83
N ASN A 113 2.16 -10.26 -2.79
CA ASN A 113 1.75 -11.63 -2.51
C ASN A 113 2.98 -12.41 -2.06
N GLY A 114 3.16 -12.49 -0.74
CA GLY A 114 4.37 -13.04 -0.18
C GLY A 114 4.34 -13.12 1.35
N ARG A 115 4.21 -14.35 1.86
CA ARG A 115 4.25 -14.61 3.31
C ARG A 115 5.62 -14.23 3.88
N LYS A 116 6.70 -14.51 3.14
CA LYS A 116 8.08 -14.24 3.57
C LYS A 116 8.32 -12.74 3.71
N GLU A 117 7.85 -11.94 2.76
CA GLU A 117 8.01 -10.49 2.72
C GLU A 117 7.31 -9.84 3.90
N PHE A 118 6.09 -10.29 4.22
CA PHE A 118 5.36 -9.86 5.41
C PHE A 118 6.16 -10.10 6.70
N PHE A 119 6.66 -11.32 6.92
CA PHE A 119 7.41 -11.64 8.14
C PHE A 119 8.78 -10.95 8.20
N LYS A 120 9.45 -10.71 7.06
CA LYS A 120 10.66 -9.89 7.00
C LYS A 120 10.41 -8.48 7.51
N VAL A 121 9.35 -7.82 7.04
CA VAL A 121 8.99 -6.48 7.53
C VAL A 121 8.65 -6.51 9.02
N LYS A 122 7.92 -7.54 9.48
CA LYS A 122 7.63 -7.70 10.92
C LYS A 122 8.89 -7.87 11.76
N GLY A 123 9.84 -8.71 11.34
CA GLY A 123 11.11 -8.87 12.06
C GLY A 123 11.92 -7.57 12.13
N ILE A 124 11.89 -6.75 11.07
CA ILE A 124 12.52 -5.42 11.10
C ILE A 124 11.82 -4.51 12.12
N ILE A 125 10.48 -4.51 12.14
CA ILE A 125 9.71 -3.72 13.12
C ILE A 125 10.02 -4.16 14.54
N ASP A 126 10.06 -5.48 14.79
CA ASP A 126 10.35 -6.03 16.12
C ASP A 126 11.78 -5.66 16.55
N GLY A 127 12.74 -5.71 15.62
CA GLY A 127 14.12 -5.24 15.86
C GLY A 127 14.22 -3.73 16.16
N ILE A 128 13.43 -2.89 15.48
CA ILE A 128 13.31 -1.46 15.82
C ILE A 128 12.77 -1.31 17.24
N ALA A 129 11.68 -1.98 17.59
CA ALA A 129 11.06 -1.89 18.91
C ALA A 129 12.04 -2.31 20.03
N MET A 130 12.77 -3.42 19.82
CA MET A 130 13.81 -3.90 20.73
C MET A 130 14.94 -2.89 20.92
N THR A 131 15.35 -2.17 19.86
CA THR A 131 16.40 -1.13 19.95
C THR A 131 16.00 0.02 20.88
N TYR A 132 14.70 0.28 21.04
CA TYR A 132 14.16 1.31 21.92
C TYR A 132 13.62 0.75 23.24
N ASN A 133 13.89 -0.53 23.57
CA ASN A 133 13.35 -1.23 24.75
C ASN A 133 11.81 -1.18 24.84
N ILE A 134 11.13 -1.16 23.70
CA ILE A 134 9.66 -1.18 23.63
C ILE A 134 9.23 -2.63 23.53
N THR A 135 8.77 -3.20 24.64
CA THR A 135 8.12 -4.52 24.70
C THR A 135 6.70 -4.33 25.24
N LEU A 136 5.70 -4.86 24.52
CA LEU A 136 4.30 -4.90 24.93
C LEU A 136 3.90 -6.29 25.39
#